data_AF-A0A7J6THP5-F1
#
_entry.id   AF-A0A7J6THP5-F1
#
_cell.length_a   1.000
_cell.length_b   1.000
_cell.length_c   1.000
_cell.angle_alpha   90.00
_cell.angle_beta   90.00
_cell.angle_gamma   90.00
#
_symmetry.space_group_name_H-M   'P 1'
#
loop_
_entity.id
_entity.type
_entity.pdbx_description
1 polymer ?
#
loop_
_entity_poly.entity_id
_entity_poly.type
_entity_poly.pdbx_seq_one_letter_code
_entity_poly.pdbx_strand_id
1 'polypeptide(L)'
;MSERRLSIALPRLLDRISRASRRELILLGTEAEGLKFKDWHPMHFTAALQRLAKVAERSDLPFVRCLVRTALDRGKLHLYQPDQLGMLLWSAGKLGKNSVDRETLSSLLVLVEGNAPSMSPQALSSALYTLAKHQERFLSEEISRVMESALGCLKDLDGFSAQSVANIMWAYGKVGHRITSSALFSVGRHIE
;
A
#
# COMPACT_ATOMS: atom_id res chain seq x y z
N MET A 1 -9.14 -18.43 -16.58
CA MET A 1 -8.97 -17.69 -17.87
C MET A 1 -7.51 -17.83 -18.30
N SER A 2 -7.15 -17.93 -19.59
CA SER A 2 -5.73 -18.17 -19.96
C SER A 2 -4.86 -16.92 -19.70
N GLU A 3 -3.63 -17.10 -19.19
CA GLU A 3 -2.65 -16.01 -18.97
C GLU A 3 -2.48 -15.12 -20.20
N ARG A 4 -2.56 -15.72 -21.39
CA ARG A 4 -2.45 -15.04 -22.68
C ARG A 4 -3.55 -13.99 -22.92
N ARG A 5 -4.74 -14.16 -22.33
CA ARG A 5 -5.79 -13.12 -22.37
C ARG A 5 -5.51 -11.99 -21.40
N LEU A 6 -4.99 -12.30 -20.20
CA LEU A 6 -4.66 -11.30 -19.19
C LEU A 6 -3.51 -10.40 -19.65
N SER A 7 -2.48 -10.95 -20.31
CA SER A 7 -1.34 -10.18 -20.81
C SER A 7 -1.70 -9.14 -21.86
N ILE A 8 -2.80 -9.36 -22.62
CA ILE A 8 -3.30 -8.41 -23.63
C ILE A 8 -4.31 -7.44 -23.01
N ALA A 9 -5.24 -7.95 -22.19
CA ALA A 9 -6.33 -7.15 -21.65
C ALA A 9 -5.86 -6.17 -20.56
N LEU A 10 -4.90 -6.58 -19.73
CA LEU A 10 -4.49 -5.78 -18.57
C LEU A 10 -3.81 -4.47 -18.96
N PRO A 11 -2.81 -4.41 -19.86
CA PRO A 11 -2.20 -3.14 -20.25
C PRO A 11 -3.23 -2.14 -20.81
N ARG A 12 -4.18 -2.63 -21.62
CA ARG A 12 -5.29 -1.80 -22.16
C ARG A 12 -6.21 -1.28 -21.06
N LEU A 13 -6.56 -2.12 -20.08
CA LEU A 13 -7.37 -1.71 -18.93
C LEU A 13 -6.64 -0.64 -18.11
N LEU A 14 -5.35 -0.85 -17.82
CA LEU A 14 -4.52 0.07 -17.03
C LEU A 14 -4.34 1.42 -17.71
N ASP A 15 -4.16 1.41 -19.03
CA ASP A 15 -4.08 2.63 -19.85
C ASP A 15 -5.42 3.37 -19.89
N ARG A 16 -6.55 2.66 -20.06
CA ARG A 16 -7.89 3.26 -19.97
C ARG A 16 -8.16 3.85 -18.59
N ILE A 17 -7.83 3.16 -17.50
CA ILE A 17 -7.94 3.69 -16.12
C ILE A 17 -7.19 5.02 -15.98
N SER A 18 -6.03 5.15 -16.63
CA SER A 18 -5.18 6.33 -16.51
C SER A 18 -5.76 7.56 -17.20
N ARG A 19 -6.64 7.37 -18.18
CA ARG A 19 -7.21 8.43 -19.03
C ARG A 19 -8.71 8.64 -18.84
N ALA A 20 -9.36 7.76 -18.06
CA ALA A 20 -10.80 7.73 -17.90
C ALA A 20 -11.31 8.84 -16.97
N SER A 21 -12.37 9.50 -17.41
CA SER A 21 -13.24 10.34 -16.58
C SER A 21 -14.00 9.51 -15.53
N ARG A 22 -14.62 10.19 -14.55
CA ARG A 22 -15.42 9.52 -13.50
C ARG A 22 -16.54 8.63 -14.08
N ARG A 23 -17.21 9.07 -15.15
CA ARG A 23 -18.29 8.30 -15.81
C ARG A 23 -17.73 7.05 -16.51
N GLU A 24 -16.58 7.18 -17.16
CA GLU A 24 -15.91 6.06 -17.83
C GLU A 24 -15.38 5.02 -16.85
N LEU A 25 -14.89 5.45 -15.68
CA LEU A 25 -14.46 4.53 -14.62
C LEU A 25 -15.62 3.65 -14.08
N ILE A 26 -16.85 4.15 -14.07
CA ILE A 26 -18.03 3.33 -13.69
C ILE A 26 -18.27 2.22 -14.73
N LEU A 27 -18.19 2.57 -16.03
CA LEU A 27 -18.36 1.61 -17.14
C LEU A 27 -17.20 0.61 -17.24
N LEU A 28 -15.96 1.05 -16.97
CA LEU A 28 -14.80 0.17 -16.87
C LEU A 28 -14.94 -0.86 -15.76
N GLY A 29 -15.65 -0.50 -14.69
CA GLY A 29 -15.93 -1.40 -13.58
C GLY A 29 -16.71 -2.64 -13.97
N THR A 30 -17.77 -2.47 -14.77
CA THR A 30 -18.61 -3.59 -15.22
C THR A 30 -17.85 -4.51 -16.19
N GLU A 31 -17.01 -3.94 -17.06
CA GLU A 31 -16.13 -4.72 -17.93
C GLU A 31 -15.06 -5.52 -17.13
N ALA A 32 -14.48 -4.89 -16.10
CA ALA A 32 -13.45 -5.50 -15.27
C ALA A 32 -13.97 -6.63 -14.38
N GLU A 33 -15.21 -6.54 -13.88
CA GLU A 33 -15.87 -7.67 -13.19
C GLU A 33 -15.98 -8.90 -14.11
N GLY A 34 -16.16 -8.70 -15.42
CA GLY A 34 -16.12 -9.74 -16.44
C GLY A 34 -14.75 -10.42 -16.60
N LEU A 35 -13.65 -9.78 -16.17
CA LEU A 35 -12.30 -10.35 -16.17
C LEU A 35 -12.03 -11.31 -15.01
N LYS A 36 -12.99 -11.49 -14.09
CA LYS A 36 -12.89 -12.41 -12.93
C LYS A 36 -11.60 -12.19 -12.14
N PHE A 37 -11.55 -11.15 -11.30
CA PHE A 37 -10.40 -10.79 -10.46
C PHE A 37 -9.77 -11.96 -9.68
N LYS A 38 -10.53 -13.02 -9.38
CA LYS A 38 -10.00 -14.22 -8.75
C LYS A 38 -8.80 -14.85 -9.48
N ASP A 39 -8.69 -14.68 -10.80
CA ASP A 39 -7.62 -15.21 -11.64
C ASP A 39 -6.40 -14.25 -11.74
N TRP A 40 -6.44 -13.09 -11.08
CA TRP A 40 -5.36 -12.11 -11.16
C TRP A 40 -4.19 -12.45 -10.23
N HIS A 41 -2.98 -12.29 -10.75
CA HIS A 41 -1.75 -12.31 -9.96
C HIS A 41 -1.63 -11.02 -9.10
N PRO A 42 -1.05 -11.08 -7.88
CA PRO A 42 -0.77 -9.93 -7.02
C PRO A 42 -0.26 -8.68 -7.73
N MET A 43 0.70 -8.83 -8.65
CA MET A 43 1.27 -7.70 -9.41
C MET A 43 0.22 -6.93 -10.24
N HIS A 44 -0.82 -7.62 -10.74
CA HIS A 44 -1.88 -6.99 -11.53
C HIS A 44 -2.77 -6.10 -10.66
N PHE A 45 -3.06 -6.55 -9.44
CA PHE A 45 -3.76 -5.75 -8.45
C PHE A 45 -2.95 -4.51 -8.07
N THR A 46 -1.66 -4.68 -7.76
CA THR A 46 -0.78 -3.56 -7.42
C THR A 46 -0.74 -2.53 -8.55
N ALA A 47 -0.57 -2.97 -9.80
CA ALA A 47 -0.50 -2.08 -10.96
C ALA A 47 -1.81 -1.31 -11.21
N ALA A 48 -2.96 -1.94 -11.02
CA ALA A 48 -4.27 -1.33 -11.19
C ALA A 48 -4.58 -0.34 -10.06
N LEU A 49 -4.39 -0.76 -8.82
CA LEU A 49 -4.64 0.07 -7.65
C LEU A 49 -3.72 1.28 -7.59
N GLN A 50 -2.45 1.14 -7.97
CA GLN A 50 -1.53 2.27 -8.02
C GLN A 50 -1.97 3.32 -9.04
N ARG A 51 -2.43 2.90 -10.23
CA ARG A 51 -2.95 3.83 -11.25
C ARG A 51 -4.23 4.51 -10.77
N LEU A 52 -5.14 3.75 -10.16
CA LEU A 52 -6.35 4.32 -9.57
C LEU A 52 -6.04 5.29 -8.45
N ALA A 53 -5.10 4.97 -7.55
CA ALA A 53 -4.72 5.85 -6.45
C ALA A 53 -4.14 7.18 -6.96
N LYS A 54 -3.41 7.17 -8.07
CA LYS A 54 -2.85 8.38 -8.71
C LYS A 54 -3.91 9.24 -9.41
N VAL A 55 -4.91 8.62 -10.03
CA VAL A 55 -5.91 9.32 -10.87
C VAL A 55 -7.15 9.70 -10.07
N ALA A 56 -7.52 8.87 -9.10
CA ALA A 56 -8.87 8.89 -8.59
C ALA A 56 -9.03 9.54 -7.22
N GLU A 57 -8.14 9.35 -6.22
CA GLU A 57 -8.44 9.71 -4.81
C GLU A 57 -9.89 9.35 -4.37
N ARG A 58 -10.51 8.35 -5.00
CA ARG A 58 -11.96 8.11 -4.98
C ARG A 58 -12.23 6.64 -4.71
N SER A 59 -12.36 6.28 -3.44
CA SER A 59 -12.76 4.93 -3.00
C SER A 59 -14.25 4.64 -3.13
N ASP A 60 -15.10 5.61 -3.49
CA ASP A 60 -16.56 5.47 -3.49
C ASP A 60 -17.09 4.63 -4.67
N LEU A 61 -16.33 4.54 -5.76
CA LEU A 61 -16.74 3.80 -6.95
C LEU A 61 -16.86 2.29 -6.66
N PRO A 62 -17.99 1.63 -7.02
CA PRO A 62 -18.20 0.20 -6.75
C PRO A 62 -17.06 -0.71 -7.22
N PHE A 63 -16.51 -0.45 -8.41
CA PHE A 63 -15.42 -1.26 -8.95
C PHE A 63 -14.11 -1.08 -8.17
N VAL A 64 -13.81 0.13 -7.70
CA VAL A 64 -12.61 0.39 -6.86
C VAL A 64 -12.76 -0.38 -5.56
N ARG A 65 -13.94 -0.33 -4.92
CA ARG A 65 -14.22 -1.11 -3.71
C ARG A 65 -14.08 -2.60 -3.94
N CYS A 66 -14.62 -3.12 -5.05
CA CYS A 66 -14.50 -4.52 -5.41
C CYS A 66 -13.03 -4.93 -5.62
N LEU A 67 -12.28 -4.15 -6.41
CA LEU A 67 -10.87 -4.39 -6.69
C LEU A 67 -10.02 -4.34 -5.42
N VAL A 68 -10.20 -3.32 -4.58
CA VAL A 68 -9.50 -3.20 -3.28
C VAL A 68 -9.82 -4.40 -2.40
N ARG A 69 -11.11 -4.75 -2.24
CA ARG A 69 -11.53 -5.92 -1.44
C ARG A 69 -10.93 -7.22 -1.94
N THR A 70 -10.86 -7.45 -3.25
CA THR A 70 -10.26 -8.67 -3.81
C THR A 70 -8.74 -8.67 -3.70
N ALA A 71 -8.09 -7.52 -3.91
CA ALA A 71 -6.65 -7.39 -3.76
C ALA A 71 -6.21 -7.63 -2.31
N LEU A 72 -7.04 -7.16 -1.37
CA LEU A 72 -6.86 -7.25 0.07
C LEU A 72 -7.52 -8.47 0.71
N ASP A 73 -7.93 -9.45 -0.10
CA ASP A 73 -8.40 -10.72 0.43
C ASP A 73 -7.30 -11.33 1.32
N ARG A 74 -7.61 -11.48 2.62
CA ARG A 74 -6.66 -11.97 3.63
C ARG A 74 -6.10 -13.34 3.26
N GLY A 75 -6.89 -14.17 2.55
CA GLY A 75 -6.45 -15.46 2.04
C GLY A 75 -5.38 -15.37 0.94
N LYS A 76 -5.09 -14.18 0.42
CA LYS A 76 -4.13 -13.94 -0.67
C LYS A 76 -2.99 -12.99 -0.32
N LEU A 77 -3.05 -12.32 0.83
CA LEU A 77 -2.02 -11.32 1.20
C LEU A 77 -0.60 -11.90 1.25
N HIS A 78 -0.46 -13.18 1.63
CA HIS A 78 0.83 -13.88 1.68
C HIS A 78 1.44 -14.14 0.29
N LEU A 79 0.68 -13.96 -0.80
CA LEU A 79 1.17 -14.12 -2.18
C LEU A 79 1.88 -12.87 -2.70
N TYR A 80 1.73 -11.73 -2.02
CA TYR A 80 2.37 -10.49 -2.41
C TYR A 80 3.83 -10.48 -1.99
N GLN A 81 4.68 -10.02 -2.91
CA GLN A 81 6.08 -9.72 -2.56
C GLN A 81 6.14 -8.52 -1.59
N PRO A 82 7.20 -8.40 -0.76
CA PRO A 82 7.35 -7.32 0.21
C PRO A 82 7.06 -5.92 -0.35
N ASP A 83 7.65 -5.59 -1.50
CA ASP A 83 7.43 -4.28 -2.14
C ASP A 83 5.99 -4.06 -2.60
N GLN A 84 5.34 -5.12 -3.08
CA GLN A 84 3.96 -5.06 -3.54
C GLN A 84 3.00 -4.83 -2.36
N LEU A 85 3.31 -5.31 -1.15
CA LEU A 85 2.54 -5.03 0.06
C LEU A 85 2.57 -3.54 0.40
N GLY A 86 3.75 -2.91 0.36
CA GLY A 86 3.88 -1.47 0.61
C GLY A 86 3.10 -0.63 -0.41
N MET A 87 3.17 -1.00 -1.69
CA MET A 87 2.42 -0.33 -2.75
C MET A 87 0.90 -0.55 -2.63
N LEU A 88 0.48 -1.75 -2.26
CA LEU A 88 -0.92 -2.11 -2.05
C LEU A 88 -1.52 -1.30 -0.90
N LEU A 89 -0.81 -1.24 0.23
CA LEU A 89 -1.20 -0.47 1.40
C LEU A 89 -1.33 1.02 1.03
N TRP A 90 -0.29 1.59 0.42
CA TRP A 90 -0.30 3.00 -0.01
C TRP A 90 -1.47 3.31 -0.94
N SER A 91 -1.69 2.45 -1.95
CA SER A 91 -2.77 2.66 -2.92
C SER A 91 -4.14 2.64 -2.22
N ALA A 92 -4.36 1.67 -1.34
CA ALA A 92 -5.61 1.60 -0.58
C ALA A 92 -5.79 2.83 0.32
N GLY A 93 -4.74 3.25 1.04
CA GLY A 93 -4.78 4.43 1.89
C GLY A 93 -4.90 5.77 1.15
N LYS A 94 -4.54 5.82 -0.14
CA LYS A 94 -4.79 6.98 -1.00
C LYS A 94 -6.22 7.01 -1.53
N LEU A 95 -6.83 5.84 -1.76
CA LEU A 95 -8.19 5.75 -2.26
C LEU A 95 -9.22 6.20 -1.21
N GLY A 96 -8.94 6.07 0.09
CA GLY A 96 -9.75 6.68 1.15
C GLY A 96 -9.64 5.96 2.49
N LYS A 97 -10.01 6.62 3.59
CA LYS A 97 -9.88 6.06 4.96
C LYS A 97 -10.68 4.78 5.20
N ASN A 98 -11.75 4.57 4.43
CA ASN A 98 -12.66 3.42 4.55
C ASN A 98 -12.42 2.36 3.47
N SER A 99 -11.34 2.44 2.71
CA SER A 99 -11.04 1.48 1.63
C SER A 99 -10.61 0.11 2.16
N VAL A 100 -10.05 0.04 3.38
CA VAL A 100 -9.56 -1.19 4.02
C VAL A 100 -10.22 -1.35 5.38
N ASP A 101 -10.79 -2.51 5.70
CA ASP A 101 -11.31 -2.81 7.05
C ASP A 101 -10.20 -3.00 8.09
N ARG A 102 -10.56 -3.04 9.38
CA ARG A 102 -9.59 -3.11 10.49
C ARG A 102 -8.84 -4.45 10.50
N GLU A 103 -9.53 -5.54 10.23
CA GLU A 103 -9.01 -6.90 10.27
C GLU A 103 -7.95 -7.13 9.18
N THR A 104 -8.22 -6.65 7.97
CA THR A 104 -7.27 -6.64 6.86
C THR A 104 -6.07 -5.77 7.20
N LEU A 105 -6.32 -4.59 7.75
CA LEU A 105 -5.31 -3.65 8.21
C LEU A 105 -4.36 -4.29 9.27
N SER A 106 -4.89 -5.05 10.24
CA SER A 106 -4.08 -5.82 11.20
C SER A 106 -3.27 -6.94 10.54
N SER A 107 -3.84 -7.65 9.56
CA SER A 107 -3.07 -8.65 8.78
C SER A 107 -1.93 -8.03 8.00
N LEU A 108 -2.14 -6.86 7.39
CA LEU A 108 -1.10 -6.13 6.67
C LEU A 108 -0.01 -5.64 7.61
N LEU A 109 -0.37 -5.21 8.82
CA LEU A 109 0.57 -4.77 9.85
C LEU A 109 1.54 -5.90 10.25
N VAL A 110 1.03 -7.12 10.47
CA VAL A 110 1.87 -8.31 10.74
C VAL A 110 2.79 -8.64 9.55
N LEU A 111 2.27 -8.54 8.33
CA LEU A 111 3.06 -8.82 7.13
C LEU A 111 4.15 -7.76 6.90
N VAL A 112 3.85 -6.48 7.13
CA VAL A 112 4.85 -5.40 7.04
C VAL A 112 5.94 -5.60 8.09
N GLU A 113 5.57 -5.92 9.33
CA GLU A 113 6.55 -6.22 10.39
C GLU A 113 7.49 -7.37 9.98
N GLY A 114 6.94 -8.50 9.54
CA GLY A 114 7.73 -9.68 9.17
C GLY A 114 8.56 -9.52 7.89
N ASN A 115 8.18 -8.62 6.98
CA ASN A 115 8.86 -8.41 5.71
C ASN A 115 9.72 -7.14 5.66
N ALA A 116 9.71 -6.30 6.70
CA ALA A 116 10.42 -5.02 6.73
C ALA A 116 11.90 -5.11 6.29
N PRO A 117 12.70 -6.13 6.68
CA PRO A 117 14.10 -6.26 6.23
C PRO A 117 14.27 -6.46 4.73
N SER A 118 13.24 -6.96 4.05
CA SER A 118 13.24 -7.31 2.63
C SER A 118 12.51 -6.28 1.77
N MET A 119 11.92 -5.24 2.37
CA MET A 119 11.23 -4.18 1.66
C MET A 119 12.23 -3.13 1.18
N SER A 120 12.04 -2.63 -0.04
CA SER A 120 12.74 -1.45 -0.52
C SER A 120 12.43 -0.22 0.35
N PRO A 121 13.33 0.76 0.40
CA PRO A 121 13.12 2.02 1.13
C PRO A 121 11.80 2.72 0.80
N GLN A 122 11.41 2.70 -0.48
CA GLN A 122 10.17 3.30 -0.95
C GLN A 122 8.94 2.52 -0.44
N ALA A 123 8.96 1.20 -0.52
CA ALA A 123 7.85 0.38 -0.08
C ALA A 123 7.65 0.46 1.44
N LEU A 124 8.74 0.36 2.21
CA LEU A 124 8.69 0.45 3.67
C LEU A 124 8.17 1.83 4.12
N SER A 125 8.77 2.92 3.62
CA SER A 125 8.33 4.28 3.98
C SER A 125 6.86 4.55 3.62
N SER A 126 6.41 4.05 2.46
CA SER A 126 5.00 4.17 2.04
C SER A 126 4.05 3.35 2.91
N ALA A 127 4.50 2.18 3.37
CA ALA A 127 3.74 1.33 4.27
C ALA A 127 3.55 2.02 5.63
N LEU A 128 4.64 2.45 6.26
CA LEU A 128 4.60 3.11 7.58
C LEU A 128 3.78 4.40 7.55
N TYR A 129 3.95 5.23 6.51
CA TYR A 129 3.14 6.43 6.30
C TYR A 129 1.64 6.11 6.28
N THR A 130 1.26 5.04 5.57
CA THR A 130 -0.16 4.70 5.43
C THR A 130 -0.74 4.12 6.70
N LEU A 131 0.01 3.29 7.43
CA LEU A 131 -0.40 2.79 8.75
C LEU A 131 -0.64 3.96 9.72
N ALA A 132 0.31 4.87 9.84
CA ALA A 132 0.18 6.06 10.69
C ALA A 132 -0.99 6.95 10.29
N LYS A 133 -1.23 7.13 8.98
CA LYS A 133 -2.39 7.89 8.47
C LYS A 133 -3.74 7.29 8.90
N HIS A 134 -3.80 5.97 9.11
CA HIS A 134 -5.01 5.25 9.50
C HIS A 134 -5.02 4.83 10.98
N GLN A 135 -4.18 5.44 11.81
CA GLN A 135 -4.02 5.07 13.23
C GLN A 135 -5.30 5.11 14.06
N GLU A 136 -6.28 5.94 13.70
CA GLU A 136 -7.59 6.00 14.38
C GLU A 136 -8.36 4.67 14.33
N ARG A 137 -7.95 3.74 13.46
CA ARG A 137 -8.57 2.41 13.31
C ARG A 137 -7.86 1.30 14.09
N PHE A 138 -6.72 1.63 14.68
CA PHE A 138 -5.88 0.72 15.45
C PHE A 138 -5.67 1.27 16.86
N LEU A 139 -5.11 0.43 17.73
CA LEU A 139 -4.51 0.96 18.95
C LEU A 139 -3.17 1.58 18.56
N SER A 140 -2.91 2.83 18.99
CA SER A 140 -1.66 3.54 18.67
C SER A 140 -0.41 2.74 19.06
N GLU A 141 -0.49 1.93 20.12
CA GLU A 141 0.58 1.04 20.57
C GLU A 141 0.94 -0.06 19.55
N GLU A 142 -0.06 -0.62 18.84
CA GLU A 142 0.15 -1.70 17.88
C GLU A 142 0.96 -1.23 16.66
N ILE A 143 0.57 -0.07 16.11
CA ILE A 143 1.28 0.56 14.99
C ILE A 143 2.70 0.93 15.41
N SER A 144 2.85 1.46 16.61
CA SER A 144 4.15 1.94 17.10
C SER A 144 5.13 0.82 17.32
N ARG A 145 4.66 -0.30 17.89
CA ARG A 145 5.44 -1.53 18.01
C ARG A 145 5.93 -2.01 16.65
N VAL A 146 5.07 -2.01 15.63
CA VAL A 146 5.47 -2.42 14.27
C VAL A 146 6.42 -1.43 13.64
N MET A 147 6.22 -0.12 13.82
CA MET A 147 7.14 0.89 13.30
C MET A 147 8.53 0.74 13.93
N GLU A 148 8.61 0.59 15.25
CA GLU A 148 9.88 0.35 15.97
C GLU A 148 10.53 -0.98 15.55
N SER A 149 9.75 -2.05 15.42
CA SER A 149 10.24 -3.35 14.95
C SER A 149 10.80 -3.26 13.53
N ALA A 150 10.03 -2.66 12.61
CA ALA A 150 10.40 -2.52 11.21
C ALA A 150 11.64 -1.63 11.01
N LEU A 151 11.77 -0.53 11.74
CA LEU A 151 12.96 0.32 11.68
C LEU A 151 14.14 -0.22 12.50
N GLY A 152 13.88 -0.96 13.58
CA GLY A 152 14.92 -1.59 14.38
C GLY A 152 15.70 -2.67 13.62
N CYS A 153 15.11 -3.22 12.55
CA CYS A 153 15.82 -4.09 11.60
C CYS A 153 16.80 -3.34 10.70
N LEU A 154 16.72 -2.01 10.60
CA LEU A 154 17.59 -1.19 9.75
C LEU A 154 18.80 -0.71 10.57
N LYS A 155 19.99 -0.75 9.96
CA LYS A 155 21.21 -0.21 10.57
C LYS A 155 21.25 1.33 10.51
N ASP A 156 20.83 1.86 9.37
CA ASP A 156 20.75 3.27 9.01
C ASP A 156 19.63 3.45 7.97
N LEU A 157 19.50 4.66 7.43
CA LEU A 157 18.57 4.96 6.33
C LEU A 157 19.30 5.14 5.00
N ASP A 158 20.45 4.49 4.82
CA ASP A 158 21.18 4.55 3.55
C ASP A 158 20.28 3.99 2.42
N GLY A 159 20.28 4.66 1.27
CA GLY A 159 19.41 4.32 0.14
C GLY A 159 17.96 4.78 0.27
N PHE A 160 17.56 5.39 1.40
CA PHE A 160 16.28 6.11 1.48
C PHE A 160 16.40 7.46 0.79
N SER A 161 15.44 7.74 -0.10
CA SER A 161 15.28 9.08 -0.65
C SER A 161 14.86 10.08 0.43
N ALA A 162 15.10 11.38 0.22
CA ALA A 162 14.61 12.43 1.11
C ALA A 162 13.08 12.33 1.37
N GLN A 163 12.31 11.97 0.34
CA GLN A 163 10.87 11.75 0.48
C GLN A 163 10.54 10.55 1.37
N SER A 164 11.30 9.46 1.25
CA SER A 164 11.11 8.26 2.07
C SER A 164 11.42 8.54 3.54
N VAL A 165 12.50 9.28 3.82
CA VAL A 165 12.84 9.73 5.18
C VAL A 165 11.75 10.65 5.73
N ALA A 166 11.31 11.65 4.97
CA ALA A 166 10.24 12.57 5.38
C ALA A 166 8.92 11.83 5.70
N ASN A 167 8.56 10.82 4.90
CA ASN A 167 7.39 9.99 5.14
C ASN A 167 7.48 9.22 6.46
N ILE A 168 8.65 8.64 6.76
CA ILE A 168 8.88 7.92 8.01
C ILE A 168 8.80 8.89 9.20
N MET A 169 9.50 10.02 9.13
CA MET A 169 9.49 11.03 10.20
C MET A 169 8.09 11.57 10.49
N TRP A 170 7.31 11.86 9.43
CA TRP A 170 5.90 12.27 9.58
C TRP A 170 5.06 11.17 10.24
N ALA A 171 5.23 9.91 9.81
CA ALA A 171 4.50 8.78 10.39
C ALA A 171 4.76 8.66 11.89
N TYR A 172 6.03 8.76 12.31
CA TYR A 172 6.43 8.71 13.70
C TYR A 172 5.81 9.85 14.53
N GLY A 173 5.93 11.08 14.04
CA GLY A 173 5.32 12.24 14.70
C GLY A 173 3.80 12.11 14.80
N LYS A 174 3.14 11.50 13.80
CA LYS A 174 1.69 11.33 13.76
C LYS A 174 1.19 10.34 14.81
N VAL A 175 1.90 9.24 15.03
CA VAL A 175 1.55 8.21 16.03
C VAL A 175 1.89 8.66 17.45
N GLY A 176 2.67 9.75 17.60
CA GLY A 176 2.93 10.39 18.89
C GLY A 176 3.90 9.60 19.76
N HIS A 177 4.77 8.78 19.16
CA HIS A 177 5.75 7.98 19.87
C HIS A 177 7.09 8.70 20.01
N ARG A 178 7.80 8.37 21.10
CA ARG A 178 9.18 8.80 21.30
C ARG A 178 10.07 8.05 20.34
N ILE A 179 10.95 8.76 19.65
CA ILE A 179 11.96 8.18 18.75
C ILE A 179 12.89 7.30 19.58
N THR A 180 12.82 5.98 19.44
CA THR A 180 13.73 5.03 20.12
C THR A 180 14.57 4.21 19.15
N SER A 181 14.16 4.10 17.89
CA SER A 181 14.91 3.39 16.85
C SER A 181 16.25 4.07 16.51
N SER A 182 17.36 3.33 16.61
CA SER A 182 18.72 3.78 16.22
C SER A 182 18.81 4.28 14.78
N ALA A 183 18.06 3.66 13.87
CA ALA A 183 17.95 4.09 12.47
C ALA A 183 17.46 5.55 12.35
N LEU A 184 16.54 6.00 13.22
CA LEU A 184 16.06 7.38 13.18
C LEU A 184 17.04 8.37 13.81
N PHE A 185 17.84 7.96 14.79
CA PHE A 185 18.95 8.78 15.28
C PHE A 185 20.01 9.03 14.20
N SER A 186 20.12 8.13 13.21
CA SER A 186 21.04 8.31 12.08
C SER A 186 20.59 9.36 11.06
N VAL A 187 19.31 9.77 11.06
CA VAL A 187 18.73 10.77 10.14
C VAL A 187 19.47 12.11 10.23
N GLY A 188 19.90 12.50 11.44
CA GLY A 188 20.61 13.77 11.66
C GLY A 188 21.94 13.85 10.89
N ARG A 189 22.54 12.72 10.52
CA ARG A 189 23.80 12.66 9.75
C ARG A 189 23.60 12.72 8.23
N HIS A 190 22.35 12.72 7.75
CA HIS A 190 21.99 12.72 6.32
C HIS A 190 21.46 14.07 5.82
N ILE A 191 21.29 15.06 6.70
CA ILE A 191 20.69 16.38 6.39
C ILE A 191 21.74 17.50 6.40
N GLU A 192 23.00 17.19 6.73
CA GLU A 192 24.16 18.09 6.56
C GLU A 192 24.78 17.94 5.16
#